data_AF-A0A3C1RJK3-F1
#
_entry.id   AF-A0A3C1RJK3-F1
#
_cell.length_a   1.000
_cell.length_b   1.000
_cell.length_c   1.000
_cell.angle_alpha   90.00
_cell.angle_beta   90.00
_cell.angle_gamma   90.00
#
_symmetry.space_group_name_H-M   'P 1'
#
loop_
_entity.id
_entity.type
_entity.pdbx_description
1 polymer ?
#
loop_
_entity_poly.entity_id
_entity_poly.type
_entity_poly.pdbx_seq_one_letter_code
_entity_poly.pdbx_strand_id
1 'polypeptide(L)'
;MVIHFKNSKKMETKILEELKQIKFILSKITGTEDLPTKEKFSQEALDKAAKEYQDMVIKRGEWVSNNDLYKVSNIYSWSSGKFIIEKFGFNNYFQRGKSYYFNKKDLLALRNELKVRKIDLGRYMELIEDQEKFEKYISTINLPKGKNKKKSFEIPEELEEIETKPYLISEEVIKKEIEELKQEFRNKKLADYVDLYYKGTYGMFKYQYEFDKYLEASLKRESKNWCNKFNYANNALKKLKEIQKAAEEQT
;
A
#
# COMPACT_ATOMS: atom_id res chain seq x y z
N MET A 1 25.99 -9.20 -45.52
CA MET A 1 25.94 -8.78 -44.11
C MET A 1 26.58 -7.38 -43.88
N VAL A 2 26.44 -6.43 -44.82
CA VAL A 2 27.05 -5.07 -44.73
C VAL A 2 26.00 -3.94 -44.72
N ILE A 3 24.76 -4.25 -45.12
CA ILE A 3 23.68 -3.25 -45.28
C ILE A 3 23.06 -2.87 -43.92
N HIS A 4 22.90 -3.81 -42.98
CA HIS A 4 22.38 -3.52 -41.65
C HIS A 4 23.28 -2.61 -40.80
N PHE A 5 24.62 -2.76 -40.90
CA PHE A 5 25.57 -1.94 -40.16
C PHE A 5 25.61 -0.48 -40.64
N LYS A 6 25.45 -0.23 -41.95
CA LYS A 6 25.37 1.14 -42.50
C LYS A 6 24.09 1.85 -42.07
N ASN A 7 22.96 1.14 -41.99
CA ASN A 7 21.69 1.73 -41.56
C ASN A 7 21.66 2.08 -40.06
N SER A 8 22.29 1.28 -39.20
CA SER A 8 22.42 1.58 -37.77
C SER A 8 23.23 2.85 -37.53
N LYS A 9 24.41 2.98 -38.16
CA LYS A 9 25.24 4.19 -38.08
C LYS A 9 24.52 5.44 -38.59
N LYS A 10 23.73 5.30 -39.66
CA LYS A 10 22.95 6.40 -40.24
C LYS A 10 21.80 6.87 -39.33
N MET A 11 21.18 5.95 -38.61
CA MET A 11 20.18 6.27 -37.58
C MET A 11 20.82 6.96 -36.38
N GLU A 12 21.95 6.46 -35.88
CA GLU A 12 22.71 7.09 -34.79
C GLU A 12 23.14 8.52 -35.13
N THR A 13 23.65 8.75 -36.34
CA THR A 13 24.02 10.11 -36.77
C THR A 13 22.83 11.05 -36.85
N LYS A 14 21.68 10.56 -37.30
CA LYS A 14 20.45 11.37 -37.39
C LYS A 14 19.91 11.72 -36.01
N ILE A 15 19.89 10.76 -35.08
CA ILE A 15 19.51 10.99 -33.68
C ILE A 15 20.43 12.04 -33.04
N LEU A 16 21.73 11.95 -33.31
CA LEU A 16 22.72 12.87 -32.74
C LEU A 16 22.58 14.30 -33.31
N GLU A 17 22.19 14.44 -34.57
CA GLU A 17 21.84 15.73 -35.19
C GLU A 17 20.56 16.33 -34.59
N GLU A 18 19.52 15.52 -34.41
CA GLU A 18 18.26 15.96 -33.77
C GLU A 18 18.50 16.41 -32.32
N LEU A 19 19.33 15.68 -31.56
CA LEU A 19 19.72 16.08 -30.20
C LEU A 19 20.52 17.39 -30.17
N LYS A 20 21.40 17.62 -31.15
CA LYS A 20 22.13 18.90 -31.30
C LYS A 20 21.18 20.05 -31.58
N GLN A 21 20.17 19.84 -32.44
CA GLN A 21 19.16 20.86 -32.75
C GLN A 21 18.30 21.18 -31.54
N ILE A 22 17.86 20.17 -30.78
CA ILE A 22 17.11 20.36 -29.53
C ILE A 22 17.95 21.18 -28.53
N LYS A 23 19.23 20.81 -28.34
CA LYS A 23 20.14 21.55 -27.45
C LYS A 23 20.32 23.01 -27.87
N PHE A 24 20.44 23.26 -29.17
CA PHE A 24 20.56 24.61 -29.72
C PHE A 24 19.30 25.44 -29.48
N ILE A 25 18.13 24.89 -29.82
CA ILE A 25 16.82 25.55 -29.60
C ILE A 25 16.63 25.87 -28.13
N LEU A 26 16.99 24.94 -27.22
CA LEU A 26 16.93 25.19 -25.78
C LEU A 26 17.84 26.35 -25.36
N SER A 27 19.07 26.46 -25.91
CA SER A 27 20.00 27.54 -25.53
C SER A 27 19.51 28.91 -25.97
N LYS A 28 18.77 28.98 -27.08
CA LYS A 28 18.07 30.18 -27.53
C LYS A 28 16.94 30.56 -26.57
N ILE A 29 16.13 29.58 -26.19
CA ILE A 29 15.00 29.78 -25.27
C ILE A 29 15.47 30.22 -23.89
N THR A 30 16.61 29.71 -23.41
CA THR A 30 17.17 30.06 -22.10
C THR A 30 18.11 31.27 -22.11
N GLY A 31 18.33 31.91 -23.26
CA GLY A 31 19.18 33.10 -23.39
C GLY A 31 20.68 32.83 -23.17
N THR A 32 21.13 31.59 -23.37
CA THR A 32 22.52 31.14 -23.16
C THR A 32 23.23 30.82 -24.48
N GLU A 33 22.72 31.32 -25.61
CA GLU A 33 23.28 31.07 -26.95
C GLU A 33 24.73 31.54 -27.08
N ASP A 34 25.09 32.63 -26.41
CA ASP A 34 26.40 33.27 -26.53
C ASP A 34 27.48 32.66 -25.61
N LEU A 35 27.12 31.76 -24.69
CA LEU A 35 28.07 31.16 -23.75
C LEU A 35 28.89 30.03 -24.40
N PRO A 36 30.11 29.71 -23.92
CA PRO A 36 30.85 28.52 -24.35
C PRO A 36 30.03 27.23 -24.16
N THR A 37 30.19 26.22 -25.02
CA THR A 37 29.38 24.97 -25.01
C THR A 37 29.33 24.25 -23.66
N LYS A 38 30.35 24.42 -22.82
CA LYS A 38 30.44 23.87 -21.45
C LYS A 38 29.63 24.67 -20.41
N GLU A 39 29.30 25.92 -20.71
CA GLU A 39 28.58 26.88 -19.85
C GLU A 39 27.14 27.13 -20.33
N LYS A 40 26.77 26.70 -21.55
CA LYS A 40 25.44 26.91 -22.14
C LYS A 40 24.27 26.38 -21.31
N PHE A 41 24.52 25.56 -20.29
CA PHE A 41 23.52 25.12 -19.31
C PHE A 41 24.26 24.80 -18.01
N SER A 42 24.33 25.76 -17.09
CA SER A 42 24.77 25.41 -15.74
C SER A 42 23.77 24.41 -15.13
N GLN A 43 24.24 23.52 -14.26
CA GLN A 43 23.35 22.62 -13.53
C GLN A 43 22.25 23.40 -12.81
N GLU A 44 22.58 24.56 -12.27
CA GLU A 44 21.66 25.49 -11.61
C GLU A 44 20.57 26.03 -12.56
N ALA A 45 20.92 26.37 -13.79
CA ALA A 45 19.96 26.84 -14.79
C ALA A 45 19.01 25.71 -15.22
N LEU A 46 19.51 24.48 -15.37
CA LEU A 46 18.69 23.30 -15.64
C LEU A 46 17.76 22.99 -14.45
N ASP A 47 18.26 23.06 -13.23
CA ASP A 47 17.46 22.82 -12.02
C ASP A 47 16.36 23.89 -11.86
N LYS A 48 16.66 25.15 -12.21
CA LYS A 48 15.68 26.24 -12.22
C LYS A 48 14.62 26.03 -13.30
N ALA A 49 15.02 25.72 -14.53
CA ALA A 49 14.10 25.43 -15.62
C ALA A 49 13.21 24.22 -15.32
N ALA A 50 13.77 23.18 -14.69
CA ALA A 50 13.02 22.01 -14.25
C ALA A 50 11.96 22.38 -13.18
N LYS A 51 12.30 23.22 -12.20
CA LYS A 51 11.35 23.73 -11.20
C LYS A 51 10.25 24.58 -11.82
N GLU A 52 10.59 25.49 -12.73
CA GLU A 52 9.62 26.35 -13.44
C GLU A 52 8.68 25.52 -14.33
N TYR A 53 9.22 24.51 -15.01
CA TYR A 53 8.42 23.56 -15.76
C TYR A 53 7.47 22.78 -14.84
N GLN A 54 7.95 22.25 -13.71
CA GLN A 54 7.10 21.60 -12.71
C GLN A 54 5.97 22.53 -12.23
N ASP A 55 6.29 23.79 -11.91
CA ASP A 55 5.29 24.80 -11.53
C ASP A 55 4.24 25.03 -12.62
N MET A 56 4.67 25.14 -13.87
CA MET A 56 3.80 25.32 -15.02
C MET A 56 2.85 24.14 -15.20
N VAL A 57 3.36 22.91 -15.11
CA VAL A 57 2.57 21.69 -15.33
C VAL A 57 1.62 21.44 -14.16
N ILE A 58 1.99 21.79 -12.92
CA ILE A 58 1.06 21.83 -11.78
C ILE A 58 -0.06 22.86 -12.02
N LYS A 59 0.28 24.08 -12.46
CA LYS A 59 -0.70 25.15 -12.74
C LYS A 59 -1.68 24.78 -13.86
N ARG A 60 -1.24 23.99 -14.85
CA ARG A 60 -2.10 23.43 -15.91
C ARG A 60 -3.08 22.37 -15.39
N GLY A 61 -2.92 21.92 -14.14
CA GLY A 61 -3.78 20.91 -13.52
C GLY A 61 -3.51 19.49 -14.00
N GLU A 62 -2.33 19.24 -14.57
CA GLU A 62 -1.89 17.89 -14.96
C GLU A 62 -1.45 17.06 -13.75
N TRP A 63 -1.07 17.71 -12.65
CA TRP A 63 -0.71 17.09 -11.38
C TRP A 63 -1.65 17.52 -10.27
N VAL A 64 -2.01 16.56 -9.42
CA VAL A 64 -2.93 16.74 -8.29
C VAL A 64 -2.14 16.58 -7.00
N SER A 65 -2.22 17.56 -6.11
CA SER A 65 -1.58 17.45 -4.80
C SER A 65 -2.26 16.40 -3.93
N ASN A 66 -1.54 15.79 -2.98
CA ASN A 66 -2.12 14.87 -2.00
C ASN A 66 -3.35 15.46 -1.30
N ASN A 67 -3.30 16.75 -0.98
CA ASN A 67 -4.39 17.45 -0.31
C ASN A 67 -5.62 17.64 -1.21
N ASP A 68 -5.44 17.60 -2.53
CA ASP A 68 -6.50 17.77 -3.52
C ASP A 68 -7.01 16.44 -4.09
N LEU A 69 -6.51 15.29 -3.62
CA LEU A 69 -6.93 13.97 -4.12
C LEU A 69 -8.45 13.79 -4.07
N TYR A 70 -9.08 14.26 -2.99
CA TYR A 70 -10.52 14.18 -2.81
C TYR A 70 -11.30 14.87 -3.95
N LYS A 71 -10.77 15.95 -4.54
CA LYS A 71 -11.45 16.72 -5.61
C LYS A 71 -11.53 15.95 -6.93
N VAL A 72 -10.53 15.11 -7.22
CA VAL A 72 -10.42 14.42 -8.50
C VAL A 72 -10.96 13.00 -8.42
N SER A 73 -10.77 12.36 -7.26
CA SER A 73 -10.99 10.94 -7.10
C SER A 73 -12.08 10.58 -6.09
N ASN A 74 -12.65 11.57 -5.37
CA ASN A 74 -13.52 11.35 -4.21
C ASN A 74 -12.87 10.43 -3.16
N ILE A 75 -11.53 10.48 -3.06
CA ILE A 75 -10.76 9.73 -2.08
C ILE A 75 -10.69 10.58 -0.80
N TYR A 76 -11.45 10.20 0.22
CA TYR A 76 -11.55 10.89 1.49
C TYR A 76 -10.71 10.18 2.55
N SER A 77 -9.38 10.35 2.50
CA SER A 77 -8.54 9.94 3.62
C SER A 77 -7.28 10.79 3.73
N TRP A 78 -6.95 11.18 4.96
CA TRP A 78 -5.83 12.05 5.30
C TRP A 78 -4.46 11.46 4.90
N SER A 79 -4.38 10.13 4.73
CA SER A 79 -3.18 9.38 4.35
C SER A 79 -3.27 8.72 2.96
N SER A 80 -4.31 9.05 2.18
CA SER A 80 -4.63 8.38 0.91
C SER A 80 -3.48 8.33 -0.09
N GLY A 81 -2.72 9.42 -0.28
CA GLY A 81 -1.62 9.43 -1.24
C GLY A 81 -0.52 8.43 -0.89
N LYS A 82 -0.12 8.34 0.38
CA LYS A 82 0.88 7.36 0.82
C LYS A 82 0.36 5.93 0.65
N PHE A 83 -0.90 5.70 1.01
CA PHE A 83 -1.55 4.41 0.84
C PHE A 83 -1.57 3.95 -0.63
N ILE A 84 -1.94 4.83 -1.56
CA ILE A 84 -2.00 4.53 -2.99
C ILE A 84 -0.61 4.19 -3.53
N ILE A 85 0.44 4.88 -3.09
CA ILE A 85 1.83 4.57 -3.47
C ILE A 85 2.21 3.18 -2.96
N GLU A 86 2.05 2.92 -1.66
CA GLU A 86 2.56 1.70 -1.01
C GLU A 86 1.74 0.45 -1.33
N LYS A 87 0.41 0.56 -1.36
CA LYS A 87 -0.49 -0.59 -1.49
C LYS A 87 -0.95 -0.83 -2.92
N PHE A 88 -1.06 0.20 -3.75
CA PHE A 88 -1.41 0.05 -5.17
C PHE A 88 -0.21 0.19 -6.11
N GLY A 89 0.99 0.46 -5.59
CA GLY A 89 2.20 0.57 -6.41
C GLY A 89 2.15 1.74 -7.38
N PHE A 90 1.42 2.81 -7.05
CA PHE A 90 1.29 3.97 -7.91
C PHE A 90 2.64 4.65 -8.08
N ASN A 91 3.16 4.67 -9.31
CA ASN A 91 4.52 5.09 -9.62
C ASN A 91 4.59 6.47 -10.30
N ASN A 92 3.50 6.95 -10.90
CA ASN A 92 3.47 8.23 -11.60
C ASN A 92 3.19 9.42 -10.65
N TYR A 93 4.08 9.61 -9.69
CA TYR A 93 4.04 10.69 -8.71
C TYR A 93 5.42 11.30 -8.51
N PHE A 94 5.47 12.51 -7.95
CA PHE A 94 6.70 13.11 -7.44
C PHE A 94 6.46 13.77 -6.08
N GLN A 95 7.54 13.98 -5.34
CA GLN A 95 7.51 14.68 -4.06
C GLN A 95 8.09 16.09 -4.21
N ARG A 96 7.40 17.09 -3.66
CA ARG A 96 7.91 18.45 -3.53
C ARG A 96 7.70 18.93 -2.09
N GLY A 97 8.81 19.13 -1.38
CA GLY A 97 8.78 19.36 0.06
C GLY A 97 8.14 18.19 0.80
N LYS A 98 7.09 18.46 1.58
CA LYS A 98 6.33 17.44 2.33
C LYS A 98 5.12 16.89 1.57
N SER A 99 4.86 17.36 0.35
CA SER A 99 3.65 17.03 -0.41
C SER A 99 3.96 16.14 -1.59
N TYR A 100 3.12 15.12 -1.77
CA TYR A 100 3.11 14.29 -2.97
C TYR A 100 2.20 14.90 -4.04
N TYR A 101 2.63 14.81 -5.29
CA TYR A 101 1.89 15.23 -6.47
C TYR A 101 1.74 14.03 -7.40
N PHE A 102 0.51 13.81 -7.87
CA PHE A 102 0.12 12.62 -8.60
C PHE A 102 -0.37 12.99 -9.99
N ASN A 103 -0.02 12.19 -11.00
CA ASN A 103 -0.50 12.46 -12.35
C ASN A 103 -2.03 12.31 -12.41
N LYS A 104 -2.72 13.34 -12.91
CA LYS A 104 -4.18 13.38 -12.94
C LYS A 104 -4.80 12.29 -13.81
N LYS A 105 -4.19 11.97 -14.95
CA LYS A 105 -4.75 10.96 -15.88
C LYS A 105 -4.70 9.57 -15.25
N ASP A 106 -3.58 9.22 -14.64
CA ASP A 106 -3.40 7.92 -14.01
C ASP A 106 -4.21 7.79 -12.72
N LEU A 107 -4.38 8.88 -11.96
CA LEU A 107 -5.32 8.92 -10.84
C LEU A 107 -6.76 8.66 -11.28
N LEU A 108 -7.19 9.21 -12.41
CA LEU A 108 -8.52 8.95 -12.96
C LEU A 108 -8.66 7.51 -13.45
N ALA A 109 -7.61 6.93 -14.04
CA ALA A 109 -7.58 5.52 -14.41
C ALA A 109 -7.75 4.63 -13.16
N LEU A 110 -6.97 4.87 -12.10
CA LEU A 110 -7.10 4.18 -10.82
C LEU A 110 -8.52 4.30 -10.26
N ARG A 111 -9.11 5.51 -10.28
CA ARG A 111 -10.49 5.73 -9.84
C ARG A 111 -11.49 4.88 -10.62
N ASN A 112 -11.33 4.81 -11.93
CA ASN A 112 -12.22 4.03 -12.79
C ASN A 112 -12.08 2.53 -12.52
N GLU A 113 -10.86 2.03 -12.30
CA GLU A 113 -10.64 0.65 -11.90
C GLU A 113 -11.30 0.32 -10.55
N LEU A 114 -11.15 1.20 -9.56
CA LEU A 114 -11.81 1.03 -8.26
C LEU A 114 -13.33 0.99 -8.40
N LYS A 115 -13.91 1.85 -9.26
CA LYS A 115 -15.35 1.84 -9.57
C LYS A 115 -15.80 0.55 -10.26
N VAL A 116 -15.07 0.10 -11.28
CA VAL A 116 -15.39 -1.14 -12.03
C VAL A 116 -15.37 -2.35 -11.08
N ARG A 117 -14.39 -2.39 -10.16
CA ARG A 117 -14.26 -3.44 -9.16
C ARG A 117 -15.18 -3.24 -7.95
N LYS A 118 -15.96 -2.15 -7.90
CA LYS A 118 -16.84 -1.76 -6.79
C LYS A 118 -16.11 -1.71 -5.44
N ILE A 119 -14.87 -1.23 -5.44
CA ILE A 119 -14.03 -1.10 -4.26
C ILE A 119 -14.21 0.30 -3.67
N ASP A 120 -14.64 0.36 -2.41
CA ASP A 120 -14.57 1.57 -1.61
C ASP A 120 -13.16 1.69 -1.00
N LEU A 121 -12.43 2.75 -1.38
CA LEU A 121 -11.06 2.94 -0.91
C LEU A 121 -11.00 3.24 0.59
N GLY A 122 -11.94 4.00 1.14
CA GLY A 122 -11.96 4.33 2.57
C GLY A 122 -12.09 3.07 3.40
N ARG A 123 -13.08 2.22 3.09
CA ARG A 123 -13.23 0.91 3.75
C ARG A 123 -12.04 0.00 3.57
N TYR A 124 -11.42 0.01 2.38
CA TYR A 124 -10.24 -0.80 2.16
C TYR A 124 -9.04 -0.32 2.99
N MET A 125 -8.86 0.99 3.17
CA MET A 125 -7.85 1.54 4.07
C MET A 125 -8.11 1.12 5.52
N GLU A 126 -9.35 1.25 6.00
CA GLU A 126 -9.74 0.83 7.35
C GLU A 126 -9.50 -0.67 7.58
N LEU A 127 -9.77 -1.52 6.59
CA LEU A 127 -9.50 -2.96 6.63
C LEU A 127 -8.00 -3.25 6.85
N ILE A 128 -7.12 -2.56 6.11
CA ILE A 128 -5.67 -2.75 6.26
C ILE A 128 -5.19 -2.28 7.64
N GLU A 129 -5.70 -1.15 8.13
CA GLU A 129 -5.38 -0.68 9.48
C GLU A 129 -5.88 -1.64 10.58
N ASP A 130 -7.07 -2.22 10.40
CA ASP A 130 -7.65 -3.22 11.32
C ASP A 130 -6.80 -4.49 11.36
N GLN A 131 -6.33 -4.97 10.20
CA GLN A 131 -5.40 -6.09 10.11
C GLN A 131 -4.09 -5.83 10.84
N GLU A 132 -3.45 -4.68 10.62
CA GLU A 132 -2.21 -4.32 11.29
C GLU A 132 -2.39 -4.24 12.81
N LYS A 133 -3.54 -3.74 13.29
CA LYS A 133 -3.89 -3.73 14.72
C LYS A 133 -4.08 -5.15 15.26
N PHE A 134 -4.75 -6.01 14.51
CA PHE A 134 -4.95 -7.40 14.88
C PHE A 134 -3.62 -8.16 14.95
N GLU A 135 -2.74 -8.03 13.97
CA GLU A 135 -1.41 -8.64 13.96
C GLU A 135 -0.55 -8.17 15.14
N LYS A 136 -0.59 -6.87 15.45
CA LYS A 136 0.02 -6.33 16.68
C LYS A 136 -0.57 -6.98 17.93
N TYR A 137 -1.89 -7.12 18.02
CA TYR A 137 -2.54 -7.78 19.15
C TYR A 137 -2.10 -9.25 19.29
N ILE A 138 -2.11 -10.02 18.21
CA ILE A 138 -1.66 -11.42 18.21
C ILE A 138 -0.17 -11.53 18.58
N SER A 139 0.68 -10.66 18.04
CA SER A 139 2.10 -10.66 18.44
C SER A 139 2.27 -10.28 19.91
N THR A 140 1.47 -9.38 20.47
CA THR A 140 1.51 -9.09 21.92
C THR A 140 1.05 -10.24 22.81
N ILE A 141 0.08 -11.06 22.38
CA ILE A 141 -0.33 -12.27 23.12
C ILE A 141 0.78 -13.33 23.10
N ASN A 142 1.51 -13.42 21.99
CA ASN A 142 2.62 -14.37 21.83
C ASN A 142 3.96 -13.85 22.38
N LEU A 143 4.01 -12.61 22.89
CA LEU A 143 5.17 -12.11 23.60
C LEU A 143 5.04 -12.53 25.08
N PRO A 144 6.11 -13.05 25.71
CA PRO A 144 6.13 -13.16 27.16
C PRO A 144 5.87 -11.77 27.76
N LYS A 145 4.97 -11.69 28.75
CA LYS A 145 4.62 -10.43 29.42
C LYS A 145 5.88 -9.77 29.98
N GLY A 146 6.37 -8.71 29.32
CA GLY A 146 7.36 -7.80 29.90
C GLY A 146 8.25 -7.10 28.87
N LYS A 147 8.12 -5.78 28.72
CA LYS A 147 9.24 -4.94 28.29
C LYS A 147 9.45 -3.85 29.33
N ASN A 148 10.43 -4.07 30.20
CA ASN A 148 10.98 -3.02 31.04
C ASN A 148 11.87 -2.09 30.20
N LYS A 149 11.85 -0.82 30.61
CA LYS A 149 12.85 0.23 30.36
C LYS A 149 14.27 -0.29 30.71
N LYS A 150 15.33 0.40 30.24
CA LYS A 150 16.78 0.16 30.50
C LYS A 150 17.07 -1.03 31.45
N LYS A 151 17.62 -2.12 30.90
CA LYS A 151 17.73 -3.42 31.59
C LYS A 151 18.47 -3.29 32.93
N SER A 152 17.79 -3.67 34.01
CA SER A 152 18.27 -3.73 35.41
C SER A 152 18.57 -5.16 35.86
N PHE A 153 18.94 -6.05 34.94
CA PHE A 153 19.04 -7.49 35.18
C PHE A 153 20.22 -8.10 34.42
N GLU A 154 20.80 -9.16 34.99
CA GLU A 154 21.80 -10.04 34.36
C GLU A 154 21.15 -11.37 33.95
N ILE A 155 21.59 -11.93 32.82
CA ILE A 155 21.14 -13.25 32.34
C ILE A 155 22.16 -14.28 32.83
N PRO A 156 21.76 -15.33 33.55
CA PRO A 156 22.69 -16.39 33.99
C PRO A 156 23.39 -17.04 32.80
N GLU A 157 24.71 -17.26 32.92
CA GLU A 157 25.53 -17.87 31.85
C GLU A 157 25.10 -19.30 31.49
N GLU A 158 24.37 -19.97 32.39
CA GLU A 158 23.88 -21.34 32.25
C GLU A 158 22.66 -21.49 31.32
N LEU A 159 22.08 -20.38 30.86
CA LEU A 159 20.87 -20.35 30.04
C LEU A 159 21.21 -20.33 28.54
N GLU A 160 21.20 -21.50 27.91
CA GLU A 160 21.26 -21.66 26.46
C GLU A 160 19.96 -22.30 25.90
N GLU A 161 19.52 -21.82 24.75
CA GLU A 161 18.45 -22.39 23.90
C GLU A 161 17.10 -22.71 24.57
N ILE A 162 16.34 -21.67 24.98
CA ILE A 162 14.90 -21.85 25.26
C ILE A 162 14.09 -21.61 23.99
N GLU A 163 13.80 -22.69 23.25
CA GLU A 163 12.84 -22.68 22.15
C GLU A 163 11.49 -23.28 22.57
N THR A 164 10.43 -22.46 22.55
CA THR A 164 9.06 -22.95 22.72
C THR A 164 8.51 -23.40 21.37
N LYS A 165 8.45 -24.72 21.14
CA LYS A 165 7.75 -25.25 19.96
C LYS A 165 6.25 -24.95 20.08
N PRO A 166 5.62 -24.32 19.06
CA PRO A 166 4.20 -24.00 19.13
C PRO A 166 3.37 -25.29 19.17
N TYR A 167 2.32 -25.29 19.99
CA TYR A 167 1.36 -26.39 20.03
C TYR A 167 0.63 -26.49 18.68
N LEU A 168 0.82 -27.60 17.96
CA LEU A 168 0.11 -27.85 16.71
C LEU A 168 -1.27 -28.45 17.03
N ILE A 169 -2.31 -27.64 16.87
CA ILE A 169 -3.70 -28.13 16.88
C ILE A 169 -3.99 -28.78 15.52
N SER A 170 -4.82 -29.83 15.48
CA SER A 170 -5.15 -30.49 14.22
C SER A 170 -5.89 -29.54 13.27
N GLU A 171 -5.57 -29.63 11.97
CA GLU A 171 -6.20 -28.81 10.94
C GLU A 171 -7.73 -28.98 10.93
N GLU A 172 -8.20 -30.20 11.21
CA GLU A 172 -9.63 -30.56 11.26
C GLU A 172 -10.40 -29.77 12.32
N VAL A 173 -9.82 -29.57 13.51
CA VAL A 173 -10.45 -28.81 14.59
C VAL A 173 -10.65 -27.35 14.16
N ILE A 174 -9.63 -26.75 13.55
CA ILE A 174 -9.69 -25.35 13.08
C ILE A 174 -10.71 -25.22 11.94
N LYS A 175 -10.72 -26.16 10.98
CA LYS A 175 -11.70 -26.17 9.88
C LYS A 175 -13.13 -26.29 10.39
N LYS A 176 -13.36 -27.15 11.40
CA LYS A 176 -14.67 -27.32 12.03
C LYS A 176 -15.13 -26.03 12.70
N GLU A 177 -14.27 -25.37 13.48
CA GLU A 177 -14.57 -24.09 14.11
C GLU A 177 -14.92 -23.00 13.08
N ILE A 178 -14.19 -22.92 11.97
CA ILE A 178 -14.50 -21.99 10.87
C ILE A 178 -15.90 -22.26 10.30
N GLU A 179 -16.28 -23.53 10.11
CA GLU A 179 -17.60 -23.86 9.57
C GLU A 179 -18.73 -23.56 10.57
N GLU A 180 -18.51 -23.82 11.86
CA GLU A 180 -19.44 -23.42 12.93
C GLU A 180 -19.63 -21.89 12.96
N LEU A 181 -18.55 -21.12 12.86
CA LEU A 181 -18.63 -19.65 12.79
C LEU A 181 -19.36 -19.17 11.53
N LYS A 182 -19.20 -19.83 10.39
CA LYS A 182 -19.96 -19.54 9.17
C LYS A 182 -21.45 -19.87 9.32
N GLN A 183 -21.80 -20.94 10.04
CA GLN A 183 -23.18 -21.24 10.38
C GLN A 183 -23.76 -20.18 11.32
N GLU A 184 -23.02 -19.77 12.35
CA GLU A 184 -23.41 -18.67 13.24
C GLU A 184 -23.67 -17.38 12.45
N PHE A 185 -22.78 -17.03 11.50
CA PHE A 185 -22.93 -15.86 10.64
C PHE A 185 -24.26 -15.85 9.88
N ARG A 186 -24.67 -17.01 9.34
CA ARG A 186 -25.94 -17.18 8.63
C ARG A 186 -27.12 -17.12 9.60
N ASN A 187 -27.07 -17.86 10.71
CA ASN A 187 -28.17 -17.99 11.66
C ASN A 187 -28.49 -16.66 12.36
N LYS A 188 -27.45 -15.92 12.75
CA LYS A 188 -27.58 -14.61 13.41
C LYS A 188 -27.71 -13.43 12.44
N LYS A 189 -27.77 -13.69 11.12
CA LYS A 189 -27.81 -12.66 10.07
C LYS A 189 -26.73 -11.58 10.23
N LEU A 190 -25.51 -12.00 10.59
CA LEU A 190 -24.40 -11.06 10.84
C LEU A 190 -23.96 -10.30 9.59
N ALA A 191 -24.41 -10.70 8.40
CA ALA A 191 -24.20 -9.98 7.15
C ALA A 191 -24.66 -8.51 7.20
N ASP A 192 -25.62 -8.17 8.07
CA ASP A 192 -26.08 -6.77 8.23
C ASP A 192 -25.02 -5.91 8.94
N TYR A 193 -24.18 -6.52 9.79
CA TYR A 193 -23.24 -5.83 10.69
C TYR A 193 -21.78 -6.11 10.40
N VAL A 194 -21.48 -7.09 9.54
CA VAL A 194 -20.13 -7.55 9.25
C VAL A 194 -19.93 -7.67 7.74
N ASP A 195 -18.82 -7.12 7.24
CA ASP A 195 -18.34 -7.33 5.89
C ASP A 195 -17.35 -8.49 5.83
N LEU A 196 -17.50 -9.34 4.83
CA LEU A 196 -16.58 -10.45 4.55
C LEU A 196 -15.65 -10.10 3.38
N TYR A 197 -14.34 -10.19 3.63
CA TYR A 197 -13.28 -9.89 2.67
C TYR A 197 -12.49 -11.15 2.27
N TYR A 198 -11.66 -11.02 1.23
CA TYR A 198 -10.74 -12.07 0.73
C TYR A 198 -11.40 -13.44 0.55
N LYS A 199 -12.47 -13.48 -0.26
CA LYS A 199 -13.27 -14.69 -0.50
C LYS A 199 -13.88 -15.29 0.79
N GLY A 200 -14.18 -14.44 1.77
CA GLY A 200 -14.82 -14.84 3.01
C GLY A 200 -13.88 -15.48 4.01
N THR A 201 -12.63 -14.99 4.11
CA THR A 201 -11.63 -15.46 5.08
C THR A 201 -11.26 -14.40 6.12
N TYR A 202 -11.78 -13.18 5.97
CA TYR A 202 -11.63 -12.11 6.95
C TYR A 202 -12.96 -11.42 7.17
N GLY A 203 -13.37 -11.24 8.42
CA GLY A 203 -14.57 -10.51 8.83
C GLY A 203 -14.20 -9.17 9.45
N MET A 204 -14.89 -8.12 9.04
CA MET A 204 -14.73 -6.77 9.59
C MET A 204 -16.08 -6.21 10.00
N PHE A 205 -16.17 -5.64 11.21
CA PHE A 205 -17.39 -5.00 11.66
C PHE A 205 -17.66 -3.72 10.84
N LYS A 206 -18.90 -3.56 10.38
CA LYS A 206 -19.36 -2.37 9.65
C LYS A 206 -19.52 -1.22 10.62
N TYR A 207 -18.69 -0.20 10.48
CA TYR A 207 -18.88 1.07 11.19
C TYR A 207 -19.72 2.00 10.32
N GLN A 208 -20.85 2.46 10.85
CA GLN A 208 -21.67 3.50 10.25
C GLN A 208 -21.95 4.54 11.32
N TYR A 209 -21.12 5.58 11.38
CA TYR A 209 -21.09 6.54 12.50
C TYR A 209 -22.47 7.11 12.88
N GLU A 210 -23.31 7.37 11.88
CA GLU A 210 -24.66 7.91 12.03
C GLU A 210 -25.63 6.90 12.68
N PHE A 211 -25.44 5.59 12.46
CA PHE A 211 -26.32 4.53 12.94
C PHE A 211 -25.74 3.76 14.13
N ASP A 212 -24.42 3.77 14.29
CA ASP A 212 -23.65 3.06 15.31
C ASP A 212 -24.09 3.39 16.74
N LYS A 213 -24.62 4.61 16.96
CA LYS A 213 -25.14 5.06 18.26
C LYS A 213 -26.46 4.38 18.63
N TYR A 214 -27.25 3.98 17.64
CA TYR A 214 -28.56 3.36 17.82
C TYR A 214 -28.49 1.84 17.82
N LEU A 215 -27.33 1.28 17.48
CA LEU A 215 -27.09 -0.15 17.55
C LEU A 215 -26.97 -0.61 19.00
N GLU A 216 -27.64 -1.72 19.35
CA GLU A 216 -27.49 -2.28 20.69
C GLU A 216 -26.04 -2.66 20.99
N ALA A 217 -25.58 -2.30 22.20
CA ALA A 217 -24.20 -2.56 22.61
C ALA A 217 -23.86 -4.06 22.66
N SER A 218 -24.84 -4.91 23.00
CA SER A 218 -24.77 -6.37 22.95
C SER A 218 -24.45 -6.85 21.54
N LEU A 219 -25.23 -6.43 20.56
CA LEU A 219 -25.10 -6.81 19.15
C LEU A 219 -23.77 -6.33 18.55
N LYS A 220 -23.36 -5.10 18.89
CA LYS A 220 -22.04 -4.57 18.50
C LYS A 220 -20.91 -5.42 19.06
N ARG A 221 -21.00 -5.80 20.34
CA ARG A 221 -20.00 -6.64 21.00
C ARG A 221 -19.96 -8.04 20.42
N GLU A 222 -21.12 -8.66 20.19
CA GLU A 222 -21.23 -9.98 19.58
C GLU A 222 -20.61 -10.00 18.18
N SER A 223 -20.98 -9.05 17.33
CA SER A 223 -20.46 -8.96 15.96
C SER A 223 -18.94 -8.77 15.94
N LYS A 224 -18.40 -7.88 16.80
CA LYS A 224 -16.94 -7.69 16.93
C LYS A 224 -16.24 -8.94 17.44
N ASN A 225 -16.83 -9.62 18.42
CA ASN A 225 -16.29 -10.85 18.97
C ASN A 225 -16.28 -11.98 17.92
N TRP A 226 -17.35 -12.06 17.11
CA TRP A 226 -17.41 -12.97 15.99
C TRP A 226 -16.31 -12.70 14.97
N CYS A 227 -16.10 -11.43 14.56
CA CYS A 227 -15.01 -11.06 13.65
C CYS A 227 -13.65 -11.49 14.21
N ASN A 228 -13.39 -11.24 15.49
CA ASN A 228 -12.14 -11.64 16.14
C ASN A 228 -11.92 -13.16 16.11
N LYS A 229 -12.94 -13.95 16.50
CA LYS A 229 -12.86 -15.42 16.47
C LYS A 229 -12.64 -15.94 15.06
N PHE A 230 -13.40 -15.42 14.10
CA PHE A 230 -13.32 -15.82 12.70
C PHE A 230 -11.95 -15.50 12.09
N ASN A 231 -11.42 -14.31 12.34
CA ASN A 231 -10.11 -13.89 11.86
C ASN A 231 -8.99 -14.70 12.55
N TYR A 232 -9.14 -14.99 13.84
CA TYR A 232 -8.20 -15.83 14.59
C TYR A 232 -8.12 -17.24 14.00
N ALA A 233 -9.26 -17.92 13.79
CA ALA A 233 -9.31 -19.26 13.25
C ALA A 233 -8.73 -19.34 11.82
N ASN A 234 -9.09 -18.39 10.95
CA ASN A 234 -8.52 -18.32 9.59
C ASN A 234 -7.01 -18.06 9.60
N ASN A 235 -6.53 -17.19 10.50
CA ASN A 235 -5.09 -16.92 10.64
C ASN A 235 -4.33 -18.14 11.19
N ALA A 236 -4.90 -18.86 12.16
CA ALA A 236 -4.34 -20.10 12.67
C ALA A 236 -4.22 -21.16 11.56
N LEU A 237 -5.27 -21.33 10.76
CA LEU A 237 -5.25 -22.24 9.61
C LEU A 237 -4.18 -21.85 8.58
N LYS A 238 -4.03 -20.56 8.31
CA LYS A 238 -3.01 -20.05 7.39
C LYS A 238 -1.59 -20.39 7.89
N LYS A 239 -1.30 -20.11 9.17
CA LYS A 239 0.00 -20.42 9.79
C LYS A 239 0.31 -21.91 9.78
N LEU A 240 -0.69 -22.75 10.07
CA LEU A 240 -0.51 -24.21 10.07
C LEU A 240 -0.09 -24.72 8.68
N LYS A 241 -0.70 -24.19 7.62
CA LYS A 241 -0.30 -24.50 6.23
C LYS A 241 1.09 -24.00 5.87
N GLU A 242 1.49 -22.82 6.34
CA GLU A 242 2.84 -22.29 6.15
C GLU A 242 3.89 -23.19 6.82
N ILE A 243 3.63 -23.69 8.04
CA ILE A 243 4.50 -24.62 8.76
C ILE A 243 4.61 -25.96 8.03
N GLN A 244 3.49 -26.52 7.58
CA GLN A 244 3.49 -27.78 6.82
C GLN A 244 4.29 -27.66 5.52
N LYS A 245 4.09 -26.57 4.77
CA LYS A 245 4.83 -26.30 3.53
C LYS A 245 6.34 -26.15 3.79
N ALA A 246 6.72 -25.45 4.86
CA ALA A 246 8.13 -25.28 5.22
C ALA A 246 8.79 -26.61 5.63
N ALA A 247 8.03 -27.53 6.24
CA ALA A 247 8.52 -28.87 6.55
C ALA A 247 8.72 -29.71 5.29
N GLU A 248 7.81 -29.62 4.31
CA GLU A 248 7.91 -30.32 3.03
C GLU A 248 9.11 -29.85 2.20
N GLU A 249 9.42 -28.55 2.19
CA GLU A 249 10.56 -27.95 1.46
C GLU A 249 11.94 -28.31 2.06
N GLN A 250 11.97 -28.87 3.28
CA GLN A 250 13.20 -29.31 3.96
C GLN A 250 13.45 -30.83 3.83
N THR A 251 12.53 -31.56 3.18
CA THR A 251 12.62 -33.00 2.88
C THR A 251 12.92 -33.24 1.40
#